data_AF-A0AAV8XQM1-F1
#
_entry.id   AF-A0AAV8XQM1-F1
#
_cell.length_a   1.000
_cell.length_b   1.000
_cell.length_c   1.000
_cell.angle_alpha   90.00
_cell.angle_beta   90.00
_cell.angle_gamma   90.00
#
_symmetry.space_group_name_H-M   'P 1'
#
loop_
_entity.id
_entity.type
_entity.pdbx_description
1 polymer ?
#
loop_
_entity_poly.entity_id
_entity_poly.type
_entity_poly.pdbx_seq_one_letter_code
_entity_poly.pdbx_strand_id
1 'polypeptide(L)'
;MNANKINLQLVKSLVNNIVPELIDLAKQEIIKLKQKRLWVRNWIARKNIYGGSKLIRELRTEDPAEFQSTLRMTTENFGALLNLVSDMITKSDTIMRQALPVRLKLEITLTYLTTGSSTVFLEIFYRVSKSAISKFIPEVCDAIYEKLKDNLQVRK
;
A
#
# COMPACT_ATOMS: atom_id res chain seq x y z
N MET A 1 -16.24 70.97 1.89
CA MET A 1 -16.51 69.67 2.55
C MET A 1 -16.83 68.49 1.61
N ASN A 2 -16.66 68.59 0.27
CA ASN A 2 -17.16 67.57 -0.67
C ASN A 2 -16.06 66.68 -1.32
N ALA A 3 -14.82 67.18 -1.47
CA ALA A 3 -13.74 66.45 -2.13
C ALA A 3 -13.25 65.20 -1.36
N ASN A 4 -13.14 65.28 -0.03
CA ASN A 4 -12.73 64.14 0.80
C ASN A 4 -13.76 63.01 0.80
N LYS A 5 -15.05 63.35 0.70
CA LYS A 5 -16.13 62.34 0.65
C LYS A 5 -16.13 61.61 -0.69
N ILE A 6 -15.85 62.32 -1.78
CA ILE A 6 -15.72 61.74 -3.13
C ILE A 6 -14.48 60.84 -3.22
N ASN A 7 -13.32 61.28 -2.70
CA ASN A 7 -12.12 60.44 -2.64
C ASN A 7 -12.33 59.16 -1.82
N LEU A 8 -13.04 59.25 -0.68
CA LEU A 8 -13.34 58.09 0.14
C LEU A 8 -14.26 57.09 -0.57
N GLN A 9 -15.24 57.57 -1.36
CA GLN A 9 -16.12 56.72 -2.16
C GLN A 9 -15.37 56.05 -3.31
N LEU A 10 -14.45 56.76 -3.96
CA LEU A 10 -13.60 56.24 -5.02
C LEU A 10 -12.67 55.13 -4.50
N VAL A 11 -12.00 55.38 -3.37
CA VAL A 11 -11.16 54.37 -2.70
C VAL A 11 -12.00 53.16 -2.30
N LYS A 12 -13.19 53.37 -1.73
CA LYS A 12 -14.09 52.27 -1.33
C LYS A 12 -14.54 51.44 -2.54
N SER A 13 -14.85 52.10 -3.66
CA SER A 13 -15.21 51.41 -4.92
C SER A 13 -14.03 50.62 -5.48
N LEU A 14 -12.82 51.19 -5.46
CA LEU A 14 -11.61 50.52 -5.93
C LEU A 14 -11.31 49.28 -5.07
N VAL A 15 -11.37 49.40 -3.75
CA VAL A 15 -11.18 48.28 -2.82
C VAL A 15 -12.23 47.19 -3.06
N ASN A 16 -13.50 47.56 -3.22
CA ASN A 16 -14.57 46.59 -3.47
C ASN A 16 -14.40 45.81 -4.78
N ASN A 17 -13.75 46.41 -5.79
CA ASN A 17 -13.50 45.76 -7.07
C ASN A 17 -12.22 44.90 -7.05
N ILE A 18 -11.18 45.34 -6.36
CA ILE A 18 -9.87 44.66 -6.31
C ILE A 18 -9.87 43.49 -5.32
N VAL A 19 -10.54 43.61 -4.18
CA VAL A 19 -10.54 42.58 -3.13
C VAL A 19 -11.08 41.23 -3.63
N PRO A 20 -12.19 41.14 -4.38
CA PRO A 20 -12.67 39.87 -4.94
C PRO A 20 -11.66 39.22 -5.89
N GLU A 21 -10.97 40.01 -6.70
CA GLU A 21 -9.98 39.54 -7.67
C GLU A 21 -8.73 38.97 -6.97
N LEU A 22 -8.25 39.64 -5.92
CA LEU A 22 -7.18 39.14 -5.06
C LEU A 22 -7.58 37.85 -4.32
N ILE A 23 -8.83 37.75 -3.85
CA ILE A 23 -9.35 36.53 -3.21
C ILE A 23 -9.37 35.36 -4.20
N ASP A 24 -9.77 35.60 -5.46
CA ASP A 24 -9.80 34.55 -6.47
C ASP A 24 -8.39 34.06 -6.83
N LEU A 25 -7.45 35.00 -7.02
CA LEU A 25 -6.03 34.69 -7.22
C LEU A 25 -5.46 33.85 -6.06
N ALA A 26 -5.75 34.22 -4.81
CA ALA A 26 -5.33 33.45 -3.63
C ALA A 26 -5.96 32.06 -3.59
N LYS A 27 -7.24 31.92 -3.95
CA LYS A 27 -7.93 30.61 -4.05
C LYS A 27 -7.29 29.72 -5.11
N GLN A 28 -6.98 30.26 -6.28
CA GLN A 28 -6.33 29.52 -7.37
C GLN A 28 -4.96 29.00 -6.94
N GLU A 29 -4.17 29.81 -6.23
CA GLU A 29 -2.86 29.40 -5.75
C GLU A 29 -2.97 28.34 -4.64
N ILE A 30 -3.93 28.48 -3.72
CA ILE A 30 -4.25 27.44 -2.73
C ILE A 30 -4.67 26.12 -3.41
N ILE A 31 -5.44 26.18 -4.50
CA ILE A 31 -5.87 24.99 -5.24
C ILE A 31 -4.68 24.30 -5.92
N LYS A 32 -3.76 25.05 -6.52
CA LYS A 32 -2.51 24.49 -7.09
C LYS A 32 -1.62 23.84 -6.02
N LEU A 33 -1.53 24.46 -4.85
CA LEU A 33 -0.77 23.94 -3.70
C LEU A 33 -1.45 22.70 -3.09
N LYS A 34 -2.77 22.59 -3.16
CA LYS A 34 -3.53 21.38 -2.85
C LYS A 34 -3.37 20.33 -3.95
N GLN A 35 -2.14 19.88 -4.21
CA GLN A 35 -1.92 18.64 -4.95
C GLN A 35 -2.74 17.54 -4.28
N LYS A 36 -3.72 16.98 -5.01
CA LYS A 36 -4.59 15.93 -4.48
C LYS A 36 -3.70 14.78 -4.04
N ARG A 37 -3.80 14.37 -2.77
CA ARG A 37 -3.06 13.21 -2.25
C ARG A 37 -3.43 11.99 -3.11
N LEU A 38 -2.44 11.43 -3.80
CA LEU A 38 -2.65 10.21 -4.58
C LEU A 38 -3.05 9.09 -3.63
N TRP A 39 -4.24 8.52 -3.83
CA TRP A 39 -4.77 7.41 -3.03
C TRP A 39 -3.83 6.19 -3.09
N VAL A 40 -3.36 5.86 -4.30
CA VAL A 40 -2.33 4.85 -4.55
C VAL A 40 -1.37 5.42 -5.59
N ARG A 41 -0.06 5.22 -5.39
CA ARG A 41 0.96 5.64 -6.36
C ARG A 41 0.83 4.80 -7.63
N ASN A 42 0.95 5.42 -8.80
CA ASN A 42 0.77 4.75 -10.11
C ASN A 42 1.63 3.48 -10.28
N TRP A 43 2.85 3.47 -9.75
CA TRP A 43 3.71 2.30 -9.84
C TRP A 43 3.25 1.14 -8.94
N ILE A 44 2.67 1.43 -7.77
CA ILE A 44 2.06 0.43 -6.85
C ILE A 44 0.80 -0.17 -7.49
N ALA A 45 -0.01 0.66 -8.16
CA ALA A 45 -1.23 0.20 -8.83
C ALA A 45 -0.97 -0.91 -9.86
N ARG A 46 0.24 -0.95 -10.45
CA ARG A 46 0.66 -1.97 -11.43
C ARG A 46 1.20 -3.27 -10.79
N LYS A 47 0.82 -3.57 -9.53
CA LYS A 47 1.26 -4.78 -8.81
C LYS A 47 0.97 -6.10 -9.55
N ASN A 48 -0.14 -6.17 -10.28
CA ASN A 48 -0.54 -7.40 -11.00
C ASN A 48 0.36 -7.68 -12.22
N ILE A 49 1.03 -6.65 -12.75
CA ILE A 49 1.86 -6.75 -13.95
C ILE A 49 3.34 -6.91 -13.59
N TYR A 50 3.79 -6.18 -12.57
CA TYR A 50 5.21 -6.02 -12.24
C TYR A 50 5.54 -6.23 -10.75
N GLY A 51 4.60 -6.73 -9.94
CA GLY A 51 4.85 -7.06 -8.55
C GLY A 51 5.55 -8.40 -8.43
N GLY A 52 6.40 -8.55 -7.41
CA GLY A 52 7.20 -9.74 -7.14
C GLY A 52 6.42 -11.06 -7.13
N SER A 53 5.14 -11.05 -6.76
CA SER A 53 4.28 -12.26 -6.83
C SER A 53 4.20 -12.86 -8.24
N LYS A 54 4.30 -12.04 -9.29
CA LYS A 54 4.39 -12.54 -10.67
C LYS A 54 5.69 -13.34 -10.87
N LEU A 55 6.82 -12.80 -10.42
CA LEU A 55 8.12 -13.47 -10.49
C LEU A 55 8.11 -14.77 -9.67
N ILE A 56 7.58 -14.75 -8.45
CA ILE A 56 7.45 -15.96 -7.62
C ILE A 56 6.63 -17.05 -8.33
N ARG A 57 5.59 -16.67 -9.09
CA ARG A 57 4.80 -17.61 -9.87
C ARG A 57 5.55 -18.18 -11.07
N GLU A 58 6.40 -17.38 -11.72
CA GLU A 58 7.28 -17.82 -12.80
C GLU A 58 8.34 -18.79 -12.27
N LEU A 59 9.00 -18.46 -11.15
CA LEU A 59 9.96 -19.35 -10.47
C LEU A 59 9.32 -20.69 -10.11
N ARG A 60 8.08 -20.70 -9.61
CA ARG A 60 7.37 -21.95 -9.31
C ARG A 60 7.33 -22.94 -10.49
N THR A 61 7.27 -22.44 -11.73
CA THR A 61 7.18 -23.28 -12.94
C THR A 61 8.50 -23.48 -13.64
N GLU A 62 9.35 -22.44 -13.66
CA GLU A 62 10.58 -22.40 -14.45
C GLU A 62 11.81 -22.79 -13.61
N ASP A 63 11.83 -22.45 -12.32
CA ASP A 63 12.94 -22.74 -11.40
C ASP A 63 12.44 -23.03 -9.97
N PRO A 64 11.97 -24.26 -9.71
CA PRO A 64 11.50 -24.65 -8.38
C PRO A 64 12.57 -24.56 -7.28
N ALA A 65 13.86 -24.64 -7.64
CA ALA A 65 14.95 -24.53 -6.68
C ALA A 65 15.07 -23.10 -6.15
N GLU A 66 14.98 -22.10 -7.03
CA GLU A 66 14.96 -20.69 -6.62
C GLU A 66 13.66 -20.29 -5.91
N PHE A 67 12.53 -20.89 -6.30
CA PHE A 67 11.29 -20.76 -5.53
C PHE A 67 11.48 -21.24 -4.09
N GLN A 68 12.06 -22.43 -3.92
CA GLN A 68 12.31 -23.02 -2.60
C GLN A 68 13.35 -22.22 -1.81
N SER A 69 14.37 -21.69 -2.47
CA SER A 69 15.36 -20.80 -1.84
C SER A 69 14.70 -19.54 -1.30
N THR A 70 13.85 -18.91 -2.10
CA THR A 70 13.17 -17.64 -1.77
C THR A 70 12.18 -17.78 -0.62
N LEU A 71 11.35 -18.84 -0.63
CA LEU A 71 10.28 -19.02 0.36
C LEU A 71 10.63 -20.04 1.46
N ARG A 72 11.80 -20.68 1.39
CA ARG A 72 12.26 -21.77 2.28
C ARG A 72 11.29 -22.96 2.36
N MET A 73 10.51 -23.19 1.31
CA MET A 73 9.56 -24.29 1.22
C MET A 73 9.33 -24.74 -0.22
N THR A 74 9.02 -26.01 -0.42
CA THR A 74 8.65 -26.54 -1.73
C THR A 74 7.29 -25.98 -2.17
N THR A 75 6.95 -26.14 -3.45
CA THR A 75 5.70 -25.61 -3.99
C THR A 75 4.47 -26.27 -3.37
N GLU A 76 4.59 -27.55 -3.00
CA GLU A 76 3.57 -28.38 -2.38
C GLU A 76 3.35 -27.92 -0.94
N ASN A 77 4.43 -27.74 -0.18
CA ASN A 77 4.37 -27.24 1.19
C ASN A 77 3.79 -25.82 1.25
N PHE A 78 4.16 -24.96 0.29
CA PHE A 78 3.54 -23.64 0.16
C PHE A 78 2.04 -23.74 -0.07
N GLY A 79 1.60 -24.64 -0.97
CA GLY A 79 0.18 -24.87 -1.24
C GLY A 79 -0.57 -25.38 -0.02
N ALA A 80 0.00 -26.34 0.71
CA ALA A 80 -0.56 -26.87 1.94
C ALA A 80 -0.68 -25.80 3.03
N LEU A 81 0.39 -25.04 3.26
CA LEU A 81 0.39 -23.95 4.23
C LEU A 81 -0.63 -22.87 3.87
N LEU A 82 -0.69 -22.49 2.59
CA LEU A 82 -1.64 -21.51 2.10
C LEU A 82 -3.07 -21.92 2.42
N ASN A 83 -3.43 -23.19 2.18
CA ASN A 83 -4.76 -23.71 2.47
C ASN A 83 -5.06 -23.69 3.98
N LEU A 84 -4.07 -24.02 4.81
CA LEU A 84 -4.21 -24.06 6.27
C LEU A 84 -4.47 -22.69 6.90
N VAL A 85 -3.82 -21.64 6.39
CA VAL A 85 -3.90 -20.28 6.97
C VAL A 85 -4.93 -19.39 6.27
N SER A 86 -5.47 -19.83 5.13
CA SER A 86 -6.31 -19.00 4.24
C SER A 86 -7.52 -18.43 4.97
N ASP A 87 -8.18 -19.24 5.78
CA ASP A 87 -9.36 -18.86 6.58
C ASP A 87 -9.06 -17.70 7.53
N MET A 88 -7.91 -17.71 8.20
CA MET A 88 -7.52 -16.69 9.18
C MET A 88 -7.06 -15.38 8.53
N ILE A 89 -6.41 -15.43 7.37
CA ILE A 89 -5.78 -14.24 6.76
C ILE A 89 -6.60 -13.64 5.60
N THR A 90 -7.71 -14.26 5.23
CA THR A 90 -8.65 -13.72 4.24
C THR A 90 -9.28 -12.42 4.75
N LYS A 91 -9.40 -11.44 3.86
CA LYS A 91 -10.13 -10.19 4.11
C LYS A 91 -11.10 -9.96 2.95
N SER A 92 -12.24 -9.37 3.25
CA SER A 92 -13.25 -9.05 2.23
C SER A 92 -12.87 -7.80 1.45
N ASP A 93 -13.30 -7.76 0.19
CA ASP A 93 -13.25 -6.56 -0.63
C ASP A 93 -14.11 -5.46 -0.02
N THR A 94 -13.68 -4.22 -0.22
CA THR A 94 -14.46 -3.03 0.14
C THR A 94 -14.90 -2.31 -1.13
N ILE A 95 -15.92 -1.46 -1.03
CA ILE A 95 -16.42 -0.63 -2.16
C ILE A 95 -15.28 0.14 -2.84
N MET A 96 -14.28 0.59 -2.07
CA MET A 96 -13.19 1.44 -2.56
C MET A 96 -11.91 0.68 -2.91
N ARG A 97 -11.74 -0.57 -2.46
CA ARG A 97 -10.47 -1.29 -2.61
C ARG A 97 -10.67 -2.80 -2.52
N GLN A 98 -10.09 -3.51 -3.48
CA GLN A 98 -9.90 -4.96 -3.41
C GLN A 98 -8.90 -5.35 -2.33
N ALA A 99 -9.25 -6.36 -1.55
CA ALA A 99 -8.39 -6.98 -0.57
C ALA A 99 -7.12 -7.53 -1.23
N LEU A 100 -6.03 -7.59 -0.45
CA LEU A 100 -4.82 -8.26 -0.91
C LEU A 100 -5.08 -9.78 -0.93
N PRO A 101 -4.76 -10.48 -2.04
CA PRO A 101 -4.88 -11.93 -2.10
C PRO A 101 -4.11 -12.60 -0.96
N VAL A 102 -4.70 -13.65 -0.39
CA VAL A 102 -4.10 -14.47 0.68
C VAL A 102 -2.71 -14.97 0.28
N ARG A 103 -2.59 -15.52 -0.94
CA ARG A 103 -1.31 -15.98 -1.51
C ARG A 103 -0.24 -14.89 -1.48
N LEU A 104 -0.58 -13.67 -1.91
CA LEU A 104 0.35 -12.55 -1.93
C LEU A 104 0.83 -12.18 -0.52
N LYS A 105 -0.07 -12.18 0.46
CA LYS A 105 0.31 -11.91 1.87
C LYS A 105 1.28 -12.96 2.39
N LEU A 106 1.03 -14.24 2.08
CA LEU A 106 1.90 -15.34 2.49
C LEU A 106 3.27 -15.26 1.80
N GLU A 107 3.33 -15.03 0.49
CA GLU A 107 4.59 -14.85 -0.26
C GLU A 107 5.44 -13.71 0.33
N ILE A 108 4.83 -12.56 0.62
CA ILE A 108 5.53 -11.41 1.22
C ILE A 108 6.06 -11.77 2.61
N THR A 109 5.22 -12.41 3.43
CA THR A 109 5.59 -12.74 4.82
C THR A 109 6.72 -13.76 4.86
N LEU A 110 6.66 -14.81 4.04
CA LEU A 110 7.74 -15.79 3.95
C LEU A 110 9.02 -15.17 3.40
N THR A 111 8.93 -14.31 2.37
CA THR A 111 10.11 -13.58 1.88
C THR A 111 10.73 -12.71 2.97
N TYR A 112 9.90 -12.04 3.78
CA TYR A 112 10.35 -11.26 4.94
C TYR A 112 11.07 -12.13 5.95
N LEU A 113 10.51 -13.28 6.32
CA LEU A 113 11.11 -14.22 7.28
C LEU A 113 12.41 -14.84 6.75
N THR A 114 12.48 -15.16 5.47
CA THR A 114 13.68 -15.74 4.83
C THR A 114 14.83 -14.74 4.75
N THR A 115 14.54 -13.50 4.36
CA THR A 115 15.58 -12.51 4.02
C THR A 115 15.89 -11.51 5.13
N GLY A 116 14.99 -11.34 6.10
CA GLY A 116 15.06 -10.25 7.07
C GLY A 116 14.94 -8.85 6.44
N SER A 117 14.44 -8.75 5.20
CA SER A 117 14.41 -7.51 4.44
C SER A 117 13.53 -6.43 5.09
N SER A 118 13.87 -5.17 4.85
CA SER A 118 13.02 -4.06 5.28
C SER A 118 11.67 -4.04 4.55
N THR A 119 10.63 -3.51 5.20
CA THR A 119 9.32 -3.30 4.56
C THR A 119 9.38 -2.33 3.37
N VAL A 120 10.42 -1.48 3.31
CA VAL A 120 10.66 -0.58 2.17
C VAL A 120 11.06 -1.37 0.93
N PHE A 121 11.97 -2.34 1.08
CA PHE A 121 12.35 -3.22 -0.01
C PHE A 121 11.15 -4.04 -0.51
N LEU A 122 10.39 -4.64 0.42
CA LEU A 122 9.20 -5.41 0.10
C LEU A 122 8.13 -4.55 -0.60
N GLU A 123 7.98 -3.28 -0.21
CA GLU A 123 7.05 -2.36 -0.87
C GLU A 123 7.41 -2.14 -2.34
N ILE A 124 8.70 -1.96 -2.64
CA ILE A 124 9.17 -1.77 -4.01
C ILE A 124 9.03 -3.06 -4.82
N PHE A 125 9.51 -4.18 -4.27
CA PHE A 125 9.53 -5.46 -4.95
C PHE A 125 8.12 -6.01 -5.21
N TYR A 126 7.27 -6.09 -4.18
CA TYR A 126 5.91 -6.61 -4.31
C TYR A 126 4.88 -5.58 -4.78
N ARG A 127 5.24 -4.28 -4.81
CA ARG A 127 4.33 -3.18 -5.15
C ARG A 127 3.11 -3.16 -4.23
N VAL A 128 3.37 -3.30 -2.93
CA VAL A 128 2.37 -3.23 -1.86
C VAL A 128 2.83 -2.18 -0.85
N SER A 129 1.94 -1.27 -0.44
CA SER A 129 2.32 -0.20 0.48
C SER A 129 2.91 -0.75 1.79
N LYS A 130 4.00 -0.16 2.28
CA LYS A 130 4.62 -0.52 3.57
C LYS A 130 3.61 -0.65 4.72
N SER A 131 2.63 0.26 4.78
CA SER A 131 1.62 0.24 5.85
C SER A 131 0.75 -1.02 5.83
N ALA A 132 0.45 -1.56 4.64
CA ALA A 132 -0.27 -2.82 4.53
C ALA A 132 0.62 -3.99 4.97
N ILE A 133 1.87 -4.01 4.49
CA ILE A 133 2.87 -5.04 4.84
C ILE A 133 3.07 -5.13 6.35
N SER A 134 3.34 -4.01 7.01
CA SER A 134 3.53 -3.97 8.46
C SER A 134 2.31 -4.44 9.26
N LYS A 135 1.09 -4.32 8.70
CA LYS A 135 -0.13 -4.77 9.37
C LYS A 135 -0.34 -6.27 9.22
N PHE A 136 -0.23 -6.79 7.99
CA PHE A 136 -0.57 -8.20 7.77
C PHE A 136 0.57 -9.16 8.13
N ILE A 137 1.84 -8.74 8.17
CA ILE A 137 2.94 -9.65 8.52
C ILE A 137 2.69 -10.32 9.89
N PRO A 138 2.41 -9.57 10.97
CA PRO A 138 2.04 -10.17 12.26
C PRO A 138 0.80 -11.07 12.15
N GLU A 139 -0.27 -10.61 11.48
CA GLU A 139 -1.49 -11.42 11.28
C GLU A 139 -1.21 -12.77 10.60
N VAL A 140 -0.30 -12.81 9.63
CA VAL A 140 0.11 -14.03 8.94
C VAL A 140 1.00 -14.89 9.81
N CYS A 141 1.95 -14.31 10.54
CA CYS A 141 2.79 -15.05 11.49
C CYS A 141 1.95 -15.72 12.58
N ASP A 142 0.97 -15.01 13.14
CA ASP A 142 0.05 -15.54 14.14
C ASP A 142 -0.79 -16.69 13.55
N ALA A 143 -1.30 -16.53 12.33
CA ALA A 143 -2.03 -17.60 11.65
C ALA A 143 -1.16 -18.84 11.40
N ILE A 144 0.09 -18.67 11.00
CA ILE A 144 1.05 -19.77 10.81
C ILE A 144 1.30 -20.47 12.15
N TYR A 145 1.57 -19.71 13.22
CA TYR A 145 1.80 -20.25 14.54
C TYR A 145 0.59 -21.04 15.04
N GLU A 146 -0.61 -20.45 14.99
CA GLU A 146 -1.83 -21.09 15.46
C GLU A 146 -2.14 -22.40 14.75
N LYS A 147 -1.88 -22.49 13.43
CA LYS A 147 -2.14 -23.70 12.64
C LYS A 147 -1.05 -24.76 12.76
N LEU A 148 0.17 -24.40 13.18
CA LEU A 148 1.31 -25.32 13.24
C LEU A 148 1.78 -25.65 14.66
N LYS A 149 1.33 -24.92 15.70
CA LYS A 149 1.80 -25.08 17.09
C LYS A 149 1.76 -26.52 17.61
N ASP A 150 0.75 -27.30 17.24
CA ASP A 150 0.61 -28.69 17.67
C ASP A 150 1.62 -29.64 16.99
N ASN A 151 2.13 -29.24 15.82
CA ASN A 151 3.13 -29.99 15.05
C ASN A 151 4.57 -29.52 15.32
N LEU A 152 4.75 -28.41 16.05
CA LEU A 152 6.07 -27.91 16.44
C LEU A 152 6.63 -28.73 17.61
N GLN A 153 7.06 -29.97 17.32
CA GLN A 153 7.90 -30.72 18.25
C GLN A 153 9.32 -30.14 18.20
N VAL A 154 9.60 -29.19 19.10
CA VAL A 154 10.98 -28.76 19.35
C VAL A 154 11.72 -29.99 19.88
N ARG A 155 12.62 -30.56 19.08
CA ARG A 155 13.54 -31.58 19.57
C ARG A 155 14.31 -30.97 20.74
N LYS A 156 14.10 -31.53 21.94
CA LYS A 156 14.86 -31.20 23.14
C LYS A 156 16.33 -31.58 22.95
#